data_AF-A0A8H6ZNG5-F1
#
_entry.id   AF-A0A8H6ZNG5-F1
#
_cell.length_a   1.000
_cell.length_b   1.000
_cell.length_c   1.000
_cell.angle_alpha   90.00
_cell.angle_beta   90.00
_cell.angle_gamma   90.00
#
_symmetry.space_group_name_H-M   'P 1'
#
loop_
_entity.id
_entity.type
_entity.pdbx_description
1 polymer ?
#
loop_
_entity_poly.entity_id
_entity_poly.type
_entity_poly.pdbx_seq_one_letter_code
_entity_poly.pdbx_strand_id
1 'polypeptide(L)'
;MPVDQGEQPSASRKGKRRDDRPTTPPPAPSQASKRRRKGPMAETSSTKPKSRTAARKQYHLKKWEIPEDATRMKAAFETHIRLISLTLVSDSVPEAPTEYQKAMFDRLWADSNDLTAALHKARTFRGHSQAVDDALRDVRRRQVTESSNTTLNIARIPDHFIRQTFAILHSFGITAWRPDFYSTPTSHYNAALQSIAISTFEHIAVSHGYNHMGINIDCVRDAQLLHDIYLNFVWSHLRDLVLKEAKEAGSVAKASKLREAYRRCDRLTQKRAVWLSNNTYPDRVQALASEPECTSDDERKPVGIGFQIFPKTGRNSNVTRFLRLTDSARINGTPIFRHQRGAKPEPRKEHDNPIAKSPISRRLPLGCPLDWFAPEYFNSLNVMYRAYYIDAPIALPLAGDLSDNIGEWKAWKDLSDADFMARYGNKVKAQYNLPTEVEMAAMEDRGNPEPSSSSGAGTSANPSDAQGRGLSGGESSSTAGLSGQMMEGIDGAD
;
A
#
# COMPACT_ATOMS: atom_id res chain seq x y z
N MET A 1 14.89 14.27 85.58
CA MET A 1 14.64 15.69 85.24
C MET A 1 14.06 15.75 83.83
N PRO A 2 13.22 16.75 83.51
CA PRO A 2 11.83 16.41 83.14
C PRO A 2 11.28 17.05 81.84
N VAL A 3 9.99 16.79 81.58
CA VAL A 3 9.07 17.42 80.60
C VAL A 3 9.26 16.95 79.13
N ASP A 4 8.23 16.91 78.26
CA ASP A 4 6.90 16.24 78.23
C ASP A 4 6.02 16.88 77.10
N GLN A 5 5.17 16.09 76.44
CA GLN A 5 4.13 16.45 75.41
C GLN A 5 4.66 17.09 74.09
N GLY A 6 4.06 16.96 72.91
CA GLY A 6 2.91 16.20 72.35
C GLY A 6 2.90 16.39 70.81
N GLU A 7 2.01 15.86 69.96
CA GLU A 7 0.93 14.88 70.11
C GLU A 7 0.64 14.18 68.73
N GLN A 8 -0.39 13.33 68.66
CA GLN A 8 -0.77 12.36 67.60
C GLN A 8 -1.42 12.94 66.30
N PRO A 9 -1.87 12.12 65.30
CA PRO A 9 -1.50 10.76 64.81
C PRO A 9 -1.20 10.80 63.26
N SER A 10 -1.43 9.86 62.33
CA SER A 10 -1.94 8.46 62.27
C SER A 10 -1.45 7.72 60.99
N ALA A 11 -1.49 6.38 60.96
CA ALA A 11 -1.57 5.55 59.74
C ALA A 11 -2.00 4.10 60.10
N SER A 12 -2.67 3.35 59.21
CA SER A 12 -3.16 1.98 59.52
C SER A 12 -2.85 0.93 58.43
N ARG A 13 -2.56 -0.33 58.85
CA ARG A 13 -2.10 -1.44 57.97
C ARG A 13 -2.18 -2.81 58.67
N LYS A 14 -2.84 -3.82 58.06
CA LYS A 14 -2.81 -5.31 58.32
C LYS A 14 -3.89 -5.97 57.41
N GLY A 15 -3.96 -7.27 57.12
CA GLY A 15 -3.18 -8.49 57.45
C GLY A 15 -3.44 -9.59 56.40
N LYS A 16 -2.91 -10.84 56.53
CA LYS A 16 -2.83 -11.83 55.41
C LYS A 16 -2.75 -13.32 55.85
N ARG A 17 -3.17 -14.26 54.96
CA ARG A 17 -3.05 -15.77 54.93
C ARG A 17 -4.36 -16.55 55.24
N ARG A 18 -4.89 -17.45 54.36
CA ARG A 18 -4.53 -18.86 53.93
C ARG A 18 -5.05 -19.95 54.92
N ASP A 19 -5.49 -21.16 54.53
CA ASP A 19 -5.92 -21.80 53.24
C ASP A 19 -6.69 -23.13 53.57
N ASP A 20 -7.06 -23.93 52.55
CA ASP A 20 -7.51 -25.36 52.56
C ASP A 20 -9.02 -25.72 52.74
N ARG A 21 -9.36 -27.02 52.56
CA ARG A 21 -10.64 -27.56 52.00
C ARG A 21 -11.03 -28.93 52.64
N PRO A 22 -12.00 -29.80 52.18
CA PRO A 22 -12.57 -30.02 50.83
C PRO A 22 -14.11 -30.35 50.72
N THR A 23 -14.53 -30.82 49.53
CA THR A 23 -15.75 -31.66 49.23
C THR A 23 -17.18 -31.04 49.21
N THR A 24 -18.17 -31.90 48.87
CA THR A 24 -19.54 -31.72 48.30
C THR A 24 -20.26 -33.11 48.35
N PRO A 25 -21.55 -33.36 47.97
CA PRO A 25 -22.66 -32.54 47.39
C PRO A 25 -23.91 -32.60 48.34
N PRO A 26 -25.21 -32.68 47.94
CA PRO A 26 -26.02 -32.29 46.74
C PRO A 26 -27.10 -31.23 47.15
N PRO A 27 -28.37 -31.12 46.64
CA PRO A 27 -29.06 -31.57 45.40
C PRO A 27 -29.73 -30.38 44.63
N ALA A 28 -30.84 -30.59 43.89
CA ALA A 28 -31.59 -29.54 43.15
C ALA A 28 -33.08 -29.89 42.89
N PRO A 29 -33.97 -28.89 42.64
CA PRO A 29 -35.08 -29.10 41.68
C PRO A 29 -35.55 -27.88 40.84
N SER A 30 -35.87 -28.16 39.56
CA SER A 30 -37.04 -27.76 38.74
C SER A 30 -37.63 -26.32 38.68
N GLN A 31 -37.63 -25.80 37.44
CA GLN A 31 -38.69 -25.07 36.69
C GLN A 31 -39.83 -24.29 37.39
N ALA A 32 -40.12 -23.10 36.85
CA ALA A 32 -41.48 -22.53 36.78
C ALA A 32 -41.70 -21.84 35.41
N SER A 33 -42.88 -22.02 34.80
CA SER A 33 -43.16 -21.55 33.42
C SER A 33 -44.21 -20.42 33.37
N LYS A 34 -44.10 -19.52 32.38
CA LYS A 34 -45.18 -18.60 31.98
C LYS A 34 -45.34 -18.55 30.46
N ARG A 35 -46.21 -19.41 29.93
CA ARG A 35 -46.76 -19.26 28.55
C ARG A 35 -47.60 -17.99 28.49
N ARG A 36 -47.39 -17.14 27.49
CA ARG A 36 -48.43 -16.23 26.97
C ARG A 36 -48.50 -16.36 25.44
N ARG A 37 -49.66 -16.06 24.87
CA ARG A 37 -50.09 -16.61 23.57
C ARG A 37 -49.48 -15.86 22.37
N LYS A 38 -49.21 -16.58 21.28
CA LYS A 38 -49.04 -15.99 19.94
C LYS A 38 -50.36 -15.35 19.48
N GLY A 39 -50.27 -14.17 18.86
CA GLY A 39 -51.20 -13.71 17.84
C GLY A 39 -50.39 -13.46 16.55
N PRO A 40 -50.98 -13.58 15.35
CA PRO A 40 -50.27 -13.35 14.10
C PRO A 40 -50.25 -11.86 13.73
N MET A 41 -49.06 -11.28 13.61
CA MET A 41 -48.83 -10.08 12.78
C MET A 41 -47.83 -10.44 11.69
N ALA A 42 -48.10 -10.02 10.47
CA ALA A 42 -47.26 -10.30 9.32
C ALA A 42 -46.13 -9.26 9.22
N GLU A 43 -45.03 -9.48 9.93
CA GLU A 43 -43.82 -8.68 9.77
C GLU A 43 -43.17 -8.97 8.41
N THR A 44 -43.34 -8.05 7.47
CA THR A 44 -42.68 -8.04 6.16
C THR A 44 -41.20 -7.69 6.33
N SER A 45 -40.44 -8.62 6.91
CA SER A 45 -39.01 -8.42 7.21
C SER A 45 -38.21 -8.33 5.91
N SER A 46 -37.93 -7.09 5.50
CA SER A 46 -37.09 -6.70 4.37
C SER A 46 -35.63 -7.05 4.65
N THR A 47 -35.34 -8.36 4.59
CA THR A 47 -34.02 -8.94 4.76
C THR A 47 -33.12 -8.51 3.61
N LYS A 48 -32.43 -7.36 3.81
CA LYS A 48 -31.37 -6.88 2.90
C LYS A 48 -30.49 -8.07 2.52
N PRO A 49 -30.37 -8.40 1.22
CA PRO A 49 -29.68 -9.62 0.80
C PRO A 49 -28.23 -9.55 1.28
N LYS A 50 -27.82 -10.52 2.11
CA LYS A 50 -26.43 -10.63 2.54
C LYS A 50 -25.56 -10.71 1.29
N SER A 51 -24.76 -9.68 1.05
CA SER A 51 -23.85 -9.63 -0.09
C SER A 51 -23.01 -10.91 -0.10
N ARG A 52 -23.09 -11.71 -1.16
CA ARG A 52 -22.31 -12.94 -1.30
C ARG A 52 -20.83 -12.61 -1.14
N THR A 53 -20.27 -12.92 0.03
CA THR A 53 -18.84 -12.76 0.30
C THR A 53 -18.07 -13.46 -0.81
N ALA A 54 -17.24 -12.72 -1.55
CA ALA A 54 -16.55 -13.26 -2.71
C ALA A 54 -15.75 -14.51 -2.31
N ALA A 55 -15.88 -15.58 -3.10
CA ALA A 55 -15.20 -16.83 -2.82
C ALA A 55 -13.68 -16.60 -2.71
N ARG A 56 -13.01 -17.26 -1.75
CA ARG A 56 -11.57 -17.09 -1.52
C ARG A 56 -10.83 -17.37 -2.82
N LYS A 57 -10.08 -16.38 -3.33
CA LYS A 57 -9.25 -16.58 -4.50
C LYS A 57 -8.22 -17.68 -4.23
N GLN A 58 -8.12 -18.63 -5.15
CA GLN A 58 -7.22 -19.77 -5.06
C GLN A 58 -5.77 -19.30 -4.85
N TYR A 59 -5.07 -19.98 -3.94
CA TYR A 59 -3.70 -19.69 -3.50
C TYR A 59 -3.45 -18.31 -2.86
N HIS A 60 -4.43 -17.41 -2.76
CA HIS A 60 -4.19 -16.09 -2.20
C HIS A 60 -4.10 -16.12 -0.66
N LEU A 61 -2.97 -15.66 -0.12
CA LEU A 61 -2.77 -15.40 1.30
C LEU A 61 -3.23 -13.98 1.67
N LYS A 62 -3.85 -13.86 2.84
CA LYS A 62 -4.23 -12.59 3.47
C LYS A 62 -3.09 -12.09 4.36
N LYS A 63 -3.04 -10.78 4.60
CA LYS A 63 -1.96 -10.15 5.38
C LYS A 63 -1.74 -10.75 6.78
N TRP A 64 -2.80 -11.21 7.44
CA TRP A 64 -2.75 -11.82 8.78
C TRP A 64 -2.49 -13.33 8.78
N GLU A 65 -2.39 -13.98 7.61
CA GLU A 65 -1.93 -15.37 7.48
C GLU A 65 -0.40 -15.45 7.33
N ILE A 66 0.28 -14.30 7.31
CA ILE A 66 1.74 -14.16 7.28
C ILE A 66 2.17 -13.57 8.63
N PRO A 67 3.06 -14.23 9.40
CA PRO A 67 3.63 -13.67 10.63
C PRO A 67 4.33 -12.33 10.40
N GLU A 68 4.30 -11.42 11.38
CA GLU A 68 4.83 -10.06 11.21
C GLU A 68 6.34 -10.04 10.96
N ASP A 69 7.09 -10.87 11.68
CA ASP A 69 8.53 -11.09 11.50
C ASP A 69 8.86 -11.74 10.15
N ALA A 70 8.01 -12.65 9.67
CA ALA A 70 8.10 -13.26 8.35
C ALA A 70 7.90 -12.27 7.19
N THR A 71 7.34 -11.07 7.42
CA THR A 71 7.10 -10.05 6.36
C THR A 71 8.37 -9.74 5.55
N ARG A 72 9.53 -9.65 6.21
CA ARG A 72 10.82 -9.36 5.54
C ARG A 72 11.35 -10.57 4.78
N MET A 73 11.20 -11.77 5.36
CA MET A 73 11.55 -13.03 4.71
C MET A 73 10.72 -13.22 3.43
N LYS A 74 9.41 -13.00 3.49
CA LYS A 74 8.50 -12.99 2.32
C LYS A 74 9.02 -12.07 1.22
N ALA A 75 9.33 -10.81 1.55
CA ALA A 75 9.82 -9.84 0.56
C ALA A 75 11.16 -10.27 -0.07
N ALA A 76 12.03 -10.94 0.69
CA ALA A 76 13.28 -11.51 0.17
C ALA A 76 13.03 -12.73 -0.73
N PHE A 77 12.08 -13.60 -0.39
CA PHE A 77 11.73 -14.76 -1.22
C PHE A 77 11.05 -14.35 -2.53
N GLU A 78 10.12 -13.39 -2.50
CA GLU A 78 9.53 -12.79 -3.72
C GLU A 78 10.61 -12.11 -4.58
N THR A 79 11.65 -11.54 -3.95
CA THR A 79 12.83 -10.99 -4.64
C THR A 79 13.70 -12.10 -5.25
N HIS A 80 13.86 -13.25 -4.57
CA HIS A 80 14.57 -14.42 -5.10
C HIS A 80 13.85 -15.02 -6.32
N ILE A 81 12.53 -15.17 -6.25
CA ILE A 81 11.71 -15.65 -7.38
C ILE A 81 11.83 -14.69 -8.58
N ARG A 82 11.89 -13.37 -8.35
CA ARG A 82 12.14 -12.37 -9.41
C ARG A 82 13.57 -12.43 -9.97
N LEU A 83 14.57 -12.79 -9.17
CA LEU A 83 15.93 -13.04 -9.65
C LEU A 83 15.97 -14.26 -10.61
N ILE A 84 15.47 -15.42 -10.18
CA ILE A 84 15.58 -16.67 -10.96
C ILE A 84 14.74 -16.66 -12.25
N SER A 85 13.64 -15.92 -12.26
CA SER A 85 12.81 -15.67 -13.45
C SER A 85 13.29 -14.51 -14.33
N LEU A 86 14.34 -13.78 -13.92
CA LEU A 86 14.80 -12.53 -14.55
C LEU A 86 13.71 -11.43 -14.67
N THR A 87 12.66 -11.47 -13.83
CA THR A 87 11.55 -10.50 -13.80
C THR A 87 11.83 -9.35 -12.82
N LEU A 88 12.93 -8.64 -13.07
CA LEU A 88 13.52 -7.67 -12.13
C LEU A 88 12.65 -6.40 -11.90
N VAL A 89 11.76 -6.05 -12.84
CA VAL A 89 10.83 -4.90 -12.74
C VAL A 89 9.42 -5.39 -12.38
N SER A 90 8.66 -4.61 -11.59
CA SER A 90 7.34 -5.02 -11.07
C SER A 90 6.27 -5.31 -12.13
N ASP A 91 6.42 -4.82 -13.36
CA ASP A 91 5.53 -5.05 -14.50
C ASP A 91 6.12 -5.96 -15.59
N SER A 92 7.33 -6.49 -15.38
CA SER A 92 7.82 -7.61 -16.19
C SER A 92 7.04 -8.90 -15.87
N VAL A 93 6.70 -9.62 -16.93
CA VAL A 93 5.89 -10.85 -16.90
C VAL A 93 6.81 -12.04 -17.17
N PRO A 94 6.74 -13.15 -16.39
CA PRO A 94 7.55 -14.33 -16.68
C PRO A 94 7.22 -14.91 -18.06
N GLU A 95 8.24 -15.27 -18.83
CA GLU A 95 8.05 -16.04 -20.06
C GLU A 95 7.60 -17.48 -19.74
N ALA A 96 6.71 -18.02 -20.58
CA ALA A 96 6.32 -19.43 -20.51
C ALA A 96 7.50 -20.35 -20.88
N PRO A 97 7.54 -21.60 -20.35
CA PRO A 97 8.46 -22.61 -20.82
C PRO A 97 8.08 -23.08 -22.22
N THR A 98 9.08 -23.36 -23.06
CA THR A 98 8.85 -24.03 -24.35
C THR A 98 8.56 -25.53 -24.14
N GLU A 99 7.82 -26.15 -25.07
CA GLU A 99 7.60 -27.61 -25.05
C GLU A 99 8.93 -28.40 -25.08
N TYR A 100 9.96 -27.87 -25.76
CA TYR A 100 11.31 -28.44 -25.73
C TYR A 100 11.92 -28.41 -24.32
N GLN A 101 11.78 -27.31 -23.56
CA GLN A 101 12.28 -27.22 -22.19
C GLN A 101 11.54 -28.17 -21.24
N LYS A 102 10.22 -28.34 -21.41
CA LYS A 102 9.43 -29.33 -20.65
C LYS A 102 9.89 -30.76 -21.00
N ALA A 103 9.87 -31.14 -22.27
CA ALA A 103 10.31 -32.47 -22.72
C ALA A 103 11.78 -32.80 -22.37
N MET A 104 12.67 -31.80 -22.37
CA MET A 104 14.06 -31.97 -21.93
C MET A 104 14.16 -32.17 -20.41
N PHE A 105 13.36 -31.44 -19.61
CA PHE A 105 13.27 -31.67 -18.17
C PHE A 105 12.69 -33.05 -17.87
N ASP A 106 11.53 -33.39 -18.45
CA ASP A 106 10.87 -34.67 -18.23
C ASP A 106 11.79 -35.84 -18.65
N ARG A 107 12.59 -35.71 -19.71
CA ARG A 107 13.60 -36.69 -20.10
C ARG A 107 14.77 -36.80 -19.10
N LEU A 108 15.18 -35.71 -18.46
CA LEU A 108 16.26 -35.73 -17.46
C LEU A 108 15.78 -36.30 -16.10
N TRP A 109 14.49 -36.20 -15.80
CA TRP A 109 13.91 -36.57 -14.50
C TRP A 109 12.99 -37.79 -14.53
N ALA A 110 12.72 -38.38 -15.71
CA ALA A 110 11.88 -39.57 -15.89
C ALA A 110 12.20 -40.74 -14.94
N ASP A 111 13.49 -41.05 -14.76
CA ASP A 111 13.96 -42.14 -13.90
C ASP A 111 14.35 -41.65 -12.47
N SER A 112 14.29 -40.34 -12.19
CA SER A 112 14.92 -39.71 -11.04
C SER A 112 13.91 -39.23 -10.00
N ASN A 113 13.45 -40.16 -9.16
CA ASN A 113 12.44 -39.88 -8.13
C ASN A 113 12.93 -39.04 -6.93
N ASP A 114 14.24 -38.87 -6.73
CA ASP A 114 14.80 -38.14 -5.57
C ASP A 114 15.39 -36.77 -5.94
N LEU A 115 14.49 -35.84 -6.25
CA LEU A 115 14.80 -34.42 -6.40
C LEU A 115 15.43 -33.83 -5.12
N THR A 116 15.11 -34.36 -3.94
CA THR A 116 15.57 -33.84 -2.64
C THR A 116 17.06 -34.10 -2.44
N ALA A 117 17.54 -35.33 -2.66
CA ALA A 117 18.96 -35.65 -2.64
C ALA A 117 19.74 -34.87 -3.71
N ALA A 118 19.15 -34.71 -4.91
CA ALA A 118 19.74 -33.86 -5.94
C ALA A 118 19.86 -32.39 -5.50
N LEU A 119 18.86 -31.84 -4.80
CA LEU A 119 18.89 -30.49 -4.24
C LEU A 119 19.96 -30.34 -3.16
N HIS A 120 20.11 -31.31 -2.25
CA HIS A 120 21.21 -31.31 -1.27
C HIS A 120 22.59 -31.34 -1.96
N LYS A 121 22.76 -32.15 -3.00
CA LYS A 121 23.98 -32.20 -3.83
C LYS A 121 24.22 -30.90 -4.59
N ALA A 122 23.17 -30.22 -5.05
CA ALA A 122 23.29 -28.96 -5.77
C ALA A 122 23.74 -27.79 -4.87
N ARG A 123 23.41 -27.78 -3.56
CA ARG A 123 23.87 -26.74 -2.62
C ARG A 123 25.41 -26.67 -2.52
N THR A 124 26.12 -27.78 -2.72
CA THR A 124 27.60 -27.81 -2.78
C THR A 124 28.18 -27.60 -4.19
N PHE A 125 27.34 -27.54 -5.23
CA PHE A 125 27.78 -27.31 -6.60
C PHE A 125 28.46 -25.95 -6.76
N ARG A 126 29.57 -25.93 -7.52
CA ARG A 126 30.36 -24.74 -7.88
C ARG A 126 30.70 -24.74 -9.38
N GLY A 127 29.83 -25.32 -10.20
CA GLY A 127 30.01 -25.34 -11.65
C GLY A 127 30.02 -23.94 -12.23
N HIS A 128 31.10 -23.60 -12.92
CA HIS A 128 31.21 -22.38 -13.71
C HIS A 128 30.85 -22.72 -15.16
N SER A 129 29.96 -21.94 -15.77
CA SER A 129 29.58 -22.09 -17.17
C SER A 129 29.31 -20.73 -17.79
N GLN A 130 29.50 -20.61 -19.10
CA GLN A 130 29.32 -19.35 -19.81
C GLN A 130 27.89 -18.78 -19.60
N ALA A 131 26.88 -19.64 -19.56
CA ALA A 131 25.50 -19.25 -19.29
C ALA A 131 25.25 -18.69 -17.87
N VAL A 132 25.96 -19.20 -16.85
CA VAL A 132 25.90 -18.65 -15.47
C VAL A 132 26.53 -17.26 -15.41
N ASP A 133 27.65 -17.07 -16.11
CA ASP A 133 28.30 -15.76 -16.25
C ASP A 133 27.44 -14.76 -17.03
N ASP A 134 26.78 -15.19 -18.10
CA ASP A 134 25.89 -14.34 -18.90
C ASP A 134 24.59 -14.00 -18.18
N ALA A 135 24.03 -14.90 -17.37
CA ALA A 135 22.91 -14.61 -16.48
C ALA A 135 23.28 -13.56 -15.42
N LEU A 136 24.48 -13.63 -14.82
CA LEU A 136 24.97 -12.58 -13.92
C LEU A 136 25.16 -11.25 -14.67
N ARG A 137 25.81 -11.26 -15.85
CA ARG A 137 26.02 -10.05 -16.68
C ARG A 137 24.68 -9.40 -17.05
N ASP A 138 23.66 -10.20 -17.34
CA ASP A 138 22.31 -9.72 -17.64
C ASP A 138 21.66 -9.05 -16.43
N VAL A 139 21.68 -9.71 -15.26
CA VAL A 139 21.17 -9.15 -14.01
C VAL A 139 21.88 -7.84 -13.64
N ARG A 140 23.22 -7.77 -13.78
CA ARG A 140 23.99 -6.54 -13.51
C ARG A 140 23.77 -5.45 -14.55
N ARG A 141 23.60 -5.78 -15.84
CA ARG A 141 23.29 -4.80 -16.90
C ARG A 141 21.92 -4.16 -16.66
N ARG A 142 20.89 -4.98 -16.40
CA ARG A 142 19.53 -4.51 -16.12
C ARG A 142 19.46 -3.61 -14.88
N GLN A 143 20.28 -3.87 -13.86
CA GLN A 143 20.40 -3.03 -12.66
C GLN A 143 20.87 -1.59 -12.91
N VAL A 144 21.59 -1.34 -14.01
CA VAL A 144 21.99 0.03 -14.40
C VAL A 144 20.85 0.77 -15.11
N THR A 145 19.96 0.04 -15.81
CA THR A 145 18.87 0.62 -16.61
C THR A 145 17.52 0.70 -15.90
N GLU A 146 17.30 -0.06 -14.83
CA GLU A 146 16.00 -0.24 -14.19
C GLU A 146 15.98 0.27 -12.73
N SER A 147 15.16 1.27 -12.43
CA SER A 147 15.09 1.90 -11.10
C SER A 147 13.93 1.36 -10.23
N SER A 148 13.86 0.04 -10.01
CA SER A 148 12.81 -0.60 -9.18
C SER A 148 13.32 -1.05 -7.81
N ASN A 149 12.43 -1.12 -6.79
CA ASN A 149 12.81 -1.63 -5.46
C ASN A 149 13.31 -3.08 -5.51
N THR A 150 12.74 -3.93 -6.37
CA THR A 150 13.23 -5.29 -6.60
C THR A 150 14.65 -5.24 -7.18
N THR A 151 14.87 -4.43 -8.21
CA THR A 151 16.17 -4.24 -8.84
C THR A 151 17.23 -3.78 -7.83
N LEU A 152 16.88 -2.83 -6.95
CA LEU A 152 17.75 -2.31 -5.88
C LEU A 152 18.08 -3.36 -4.79
N ASN A 153 17.16 -4.28 -4.48
CA ASN A 153 17.45 -5.39 -3.57
C ASN A 153 18.39 -6.41 -4.24
N ILE A 154 18.13 -6.78 -5.49
CA ILE A 154 18.96 -7.75 -6.24
C ILE A 154 20.37 -7.17 -6.51
N ALA A 155 20.50 -5.84 -6.63
CA ALA A 155 21.79 -5.16 -6.69
C ALA A 155 22.65 -5.36 -5.42
N ARG A 156 22.02 -5.61 -4.26
CA ARG A 156 22.68 -5.83 -2.96
C ARG A 156 22.95 -7.30 -2.63
N ILE A 157 22.54 -8.25 -3.48
CA ILE A 157 22.93 -9.66 -3.36
C ILE A 157 24.34 -9.81 -3.95
N PRO A 158 25.34 -10.33 -3.22
CA PRO A 158 26.68 -10.62 -3.76
C PRO A 158 26.70 -11.48 -5.03
N ASP A 159 27.63 -11.18 -5.95
CA ASP A 159 27.80 -11.89 -7.24
C ASP A 159 27.91 -13.41 -7.09
N HIS A 160 28.62 -13.90 -6.06
CA HIS A 160 28.81 -15.34 -5.85
C HIS A 160 27.51 -16.07 -5.52
N PHE A 161 26.55 -15.42 -4.85
CA PHE A 161 25.23 -16.00 -4.57
C PHE A 161 24.34 -16.01 -5.81
N ILE A 162 24.45 -14.99 -6.68
CA ILE A 162 23.75 -14.98 -7.97
C ILE A 162 24.32 -16.09 -8.87
N ARG A 163 25.65 -16.18 -8.99
CA ARG A 163 26.35 -17.26 -9.70
C ARG A 163 25.94 -18.64 -9.18
N GLN A 164 25.95 -18.84 -7.86
CA GLN A 164 25.55 -20.11 -7.26
C GLN A 164 24.09 -20.45 -7.58
N THR A 165 23.18 -19.47 -7.53
CA THR A 165 21.75 -19.67 -7.83
C THR A 165 21.53 -20.16 -9.26
N PHE A 166 22.17 -19.52 -10.25
CA PHE A 166 22.10 -19.96 -11.65
C PHE A 166 22.86 -21.27 -11.90
N ALA A 167 23.98 -21.52 -11.21
CA ALA A 167 24.69 -22.79 -11.28
C ALA A 167 23.83 -23.95 -10.75
N ILE A 168 23.07 -23.74 -9.67
CA ILE A 168 22.08 -24.70 -9.17
C ILE A 168 21.01 -24.96 -10.23
N LEU A 169 20.35 -23.93 -10.77
CA LEU A 169 19.33 -24.08 -11.83
C LEU A 169 19.85 -24.90 -13.02
N HIS A 170 21.05 -24.57 -13.54
CA HIS A 170 21.68 -25.31 -14.62
C HIS A 170 21.96 -26.78 -14.28
N SER A 171 22.25 -27.12 -13.01
CA SER A 171 22.47 -28.51 -12.58
C SER A 171 21.21 -29.40 -12.66
N PHE A 172 20.01 -28.81 -12.71
CA PHE A 172 18.74 -29.50 -12.97
C PHE A 172 18.34 -29.52 -14.46
N GLY A 173 19.18 -29.01 -15.35
CA GLY A 173 18.87 -28.81 -16.78
C GLY A 173 18.03 -27.54 -17.06
N ILE A 174 17.77 -26.72 -16.04
CA ILE A 174 16.91 -25.53 -16.16
C ILE A 174 17.78 -24.32 -16.53
N THR A 175 17.69 -23.91 -17.80
CA THR A 175 18.39 -22.73 -18.33
C THR A 175 17.71 -21.41 -17.97
N ALA A 176 16.42 -21.44 -17.62
CA ALA A 176 15.67 -20.31 -17.09
C ALA A 176 14.48 -20.83 -16.27
N TRP A 177 14.24 -20.26 -15.08
CA TRP A 177 13.10 -20.65 -14.25
C TRP A 177 11.80 -20.10 -14.85
N ARG A 178 10.93 -20.99 -15.36
CA ARG A 178 9.73 -20.64 -16.15
C ARG A 178 8.57 -21.60 -15.85
N PRO A 179 7.72 -21.35 -14.84
CA PRO A 179 6.56 -22.22 -14.55
C PRO A 179 5.58 -22.29 -15.71
N ASP A 180 5.01 -23.46 -15.95
CA ASP A 180 3.88 -23.61 -16.87
C ASP A 180 2.59 -23.17 -16.14
N PHE A 181 2.26 -21.89 -16.27
CA PHE A 181 1.08 -21.27 -15.65
C PHE A 181 -0.28 -21.74 -16.22
N TYR A 182 -0.27 -22.48 -17.33
CA TYR A 182 -1.47 -23.09 -17.93
C TYR A 182 -1.74 -24.47 -17.33
N SER A 183 -0.69 -25.19 -16.92
CA SER A 183 -0.74 -26.40 -16.10
C SER A 183 -1.11 -26.14 -14.62
N THR A 184 -1.06 -27.17 -13.78
CA THR A 184 -1.26 -27.11 -12.33
C THR A 184 0.05 -26.89 -11.56
N PRO A 185 0.03 -26.33 -10.34
CA PRO A 185 1.20 -26.28 -9.46
C PRO A 185 1.74 -27.67 -9.09
N THR A 186 0.88 -28.69 -9.10
CA THR A 186 1.20 -30.08 -8.71
C THR A 186 1.71 -30.94 -9.87
N SER A 187 1.79 -30.43 -11.10
CA SER A 187 2.43 -31.13 -12.21
C SER A 187 3.94 -31.28 -11.95
N HIS A 188 4.54 -32.39 -12.36
CA HIS A 188 5.92 -32.77 -12.03
C HIS A 188 6.93 -31.64 -12.27
N TYR A 189 6.88 -31.02 -13.46
CA TYR A 189 7.69 -29.86 -13.83
C TYR A 189 7.53 -28.66 -12.87
N ASN A 190 6.29 -28.26 -12.56
CA ASN A 190 6.02 -27.10 -11.70
C ASN A 190 6.34 -27.36 -10.23
N ALA A 191 6.12 -28.59 -9.75
CA ALA A 191 6.50 -29.03 -8.41
C ALA A 191 8.03 -29.05 -8.25
N ALA A 192 8.77 -29.49 -9.27
CA ALA A 192 10.23 -29.42 -9.26
C ALA A 192 10.74 -27.97 -9.26
N LEU A 193 10.17 -27.09 -10.09
CA LEU A 193 10.49 -25.66 -10.08
C LEU A 193 10.19 -24.98 -8.74
N GLN A 194 9.17 -25.44 -8.00
CA GLN A 194 8.87 -24.98 -6.64
C GLN A 194 9.96 -25.42 -5.65
N SER A 195 10.26 -26.72 -5.59
CA SER A 195 11.28 -27.26 -4.68
C SER A 195 12.67 -26.66 -4.94
N ILE A 196 13.01 -26.41 -6.21
CA ILE A 196 14.24 -25.71 -6.58
C ILE A 196 14.23 -24.26 -6.06
N ALA A 197 13.17 -23.49 -6.31
CA ALA A 197 13.09 -22.08 -5.88
C ALA A 197 13.12 -21.91 -4.35
N ILE A 198 12.46 -22.81 -3.61
CA ILE A 198 12.49 -22.83 -2.14
C ILE A 198 13.91 -23.17 -1.66
N SER A 199 14.49 -24.26 -2.17
CA SER A 199 15.81 -24.75 -1.76
C SER A 199 16.96 -23.79 -2.10
N THR A 200 16.89 -23.08 -3.23
CA THR A 200 17.85 -22.02 -3.56
C THR A 200 17.66 -20.79 -2.69
N PHE A 201 16.42 -20.40 -2.36
CA PHE A 201 16.18 -19.30 -1.42
C PHE A 201 16.72 -19.63 -0.03
N GLU A 202 16.36 -20.78 0.54
CA GLU A 202 16.85 -21.27 1.84
C GLU A 202 18.38 -21.21 1.92
N HIS A 203 19.06 -21.82 0.95
CA HIS A 203 20.51 -21.93 0.93
C HIS A 203 21.18 -20.54 0.95
N ILE A 204 20.70 -19.61 0.11
CA ILE A 204 21.27 -18.26 0.00
C ILE A 204 20.89 -17.37 1.21
N ALA A 205 19.69 -17.56 1.78
CA ALA A 205 19.22 -16.83 2.96
C ALA A 205 19.95 -17.24 4.24
N VAL A 206 20.13 -18.55 4.47
CA VAL A 206 20.96 -19.09 5.57
C VAL A 206 22.44 -18.73 5.37
N SER A 207 22.90 -18.64 4.12
CA SER A 207 24.23 -18.09 3.79
C SER A 207 24.32 -16.56 3.87
N HIS A 208 23.36 -15.87 4.51
CA HIS A 208 23.35 -14.42 4.73
C HIS A 208 23.25 -13.51 3.48
N GLY A 209 23.00 -14.06 2.28
CA GLY A 209 22.89 -13.29 1.04
C GLY A 209 21.77 -12.23 1.01
N TYR A 210 20.77 -12.38 1.90
CA TYR A 210 19.65 -11.47 2.08
C TYR A 210 19.70 -10.61 3.36
N ASN A 211 20.83 -10.60 4.09
CA ASN A 211 20.98 -9.81 5.34
C ASN A 211 20.64 -8.32 5.15
N HIS A 212 20.90 -7.75 3.97
CA HIS A 212 20.60 -6.36 3.64
C HIS A 212 19.09 -6.01 3.64
N MET A 213 18.20 -7.01 3.70
CA MET A 213 16.74 -6.84 3.84
C MET A 213 16.27 -6.98 5.31
N GLY A 214 17.13 -7.49 6.20
CA GLY A 214 16.81 -7.75 7.61
C GLY A 214 15.85 -8.93 7.80
N ILE A 215 16.05 -10.04 7.09
CA ILE A 215 15.20 -11.23 7.23
C ILE A 215 15.34 -11.88 8.62
N ASN A 216 14.25 -12.41 9.17
CA ASN A 216 14.35 -13.43 10.21
C ASN A 216 14.70 -14.78 9.55
N ILE A 217 15.80 -15.39 9.96
CA ILE A 217 16.29 -16.67 9.41
C ILE A 217 15.51 -17.86 9.97
N ASP A 218 14.90 -17.75 11.16
CA ASP A 218 14.07 -18.83 11.69
C ASP A 218 12.78 -19.01 10.87
N CYS A 219 12.20 -17.93 10.34
CA CYS A 219 11.10 -18.01 9.36
C CYS A 219 11.50 -18.70 8.03
N VAL A 220 12.80 -18.79 7.71
CA VAL A 220 13.28 -19.49 6.50
C VAL A 220 13.28 -21.01 6.71
N ARG A 221 13.21 -21.48 7.96
CA ARG A 221 13.13 -22.91 8.30
C ARG A 221 11.69 -23.44 8.29
N ASP A 222 10.69 -22.56 8.20
CA ASP A 222 9.30 -22.94 8.03
C ASP A 222 9.00 -23.24 6.55
N ALA A 223 9.17 -24.51 6.20
CA ALA A 223 8.92 -25.02 4.85
C ALA A 223 7.44 -24.87 4.42
N GLN A 224 6.49 -24.87 5.35
CA GLN A 224 5.07 -24.69 5.04
C GLN A 224 4.77 -23.23 4.72
N LEU A 225 5.29 -22.29 5.52
CA LEU A 225 5.17 -20.86 5.24
C LEU A 225 5.85 -20.48 3.93
N LEU A 226 7.01 -21.06 3.60
CA LEU A 226 7.64 -20.91 2.28
C LEU A 226 6.77 -21.51 1.15
N HIS A 227 6.18 -22.68 1.35
CA HIS A 227 5.26 -23.29 0.38
C HIS A 227 4.05 -22.37 0.10
N ASP A 228 3.40 -21.84 1.14
CA ASP A 228 2.21 -21.00 1.00
C ASP A 228 2.54 -19.60 0.43
N ILE A 229 3.68 -19.01 0.80
CA ILE A 229 4.17 -17.77 0.17
C ILE A 229 4.47 -17.99 -1.31
N TYR A 230 5.10 -19.11 -1.68
CA TYR A 230 5.35 -19.47 -3.08
C TYR A 230 4.05 -19.60 -3.86
N LEU A 231 3.06 -20.33 -3.35
CA LEU A 231 1.75 -20.47 -4.01
C LEU A 231 1.04 -19.11 -4.16
N ASN A 232 1.07 -18.25 -3.13
CA ASN A 232 0.49 -16.91 -3.24
C ASN A 232 1.19 -16.04 -4.28
N PHE A 233 2.53 -16.02 -4.30
CA PHE A 233 3.27 -15.16 -5.22
C PHE A 233 3.25 -15.70 -6.66
N VAL A 234 3.53 -16.98 -6.87
CA VAL A 234 3.60 -17.58 -8.20
C VAL A 234 2.20 -17.86 -8.75
N TRP A 235 1.36 -18.59 -8.00
CA TRP A 235 0.10 -19.13 -8.50
C TRP A 235 -1.11 -18.22 -8.30
N SER A 236 -1.00 -17.17 -7.50
CA SER A 236 -1.93 -16.03 -7.50
C SER A 236 -1.36 -14.83 -8.25
N HIS A 237 -0.24 -14.23 -7.82
CA HIS A 237 0.21 -12.94 -8.37
C HIS A 237 0.87 -13.04 -9.77
N LEU A 238 1.91 -13.85 -9.97
CA LEU A 238 2.59 -13.93 -11.28
C LEU A 238 1.65 -14.55 -12.34
N ARG A 239 0.86 -15.56 -11.97
CA ARG A 239 -0.16 -16.14 -12.83
C ARG A 239 -1.21 -15.13 -13.30
N ASP A 240 -1.65 -14.22 -12.43
CA ASP A 240 -2.54 -13.10 -12.82
C ASP A 240 -1.89 -12.21 -13.88
N LEU A 241 -0.59 -11.92 -13.78
CA LEU A 241 0.11 -11.10 -14.77
C LEU A 241 0.19 -11.82 -16.12
N VAL A 242 0.59 -13.10 -16.13
CA VAL A 242 0.69 -13.93 -17.35
C VAL A 242 -0.67 -14.06 -18.05
N LEU A 243 -1.72 -14.43 -17.32
CA LEU A 243 -3.06 -14.59 -17.89
C LEU A 243 -3.67 -13.27 -18.39
N LYS A 244 -3.29 -12.14 -17.79
CA LYS A 244 -3.75 -10.82 -18.24
C LYS A 244 -3.00 -10.36 -19.49
N GLU A 245 -1.68 -10.52 -19.52
CA GLU A 245 -0.84 -10.15 -20.66
C GLU A 245 -1.15 -11.01 -21.89
N ALA A 246 -1.45 -12.30 -21.70
CA ALA A 246 -1.93 -13.21 -22.74
C ALA A 246 -3.32 -12.84 -23.30
N LYS A 247 -4.11 -12.03 -22.58
CA LYS A 247 -5.43 -11.53 -23.03
C LYS A 247 -5.34 -10.17 -23.73
N GLU A 248 -4.49 -9.28 -23.25
CA GLU A 248 -4.20 -7.98 -23.85
C GLU A 248 -2.70 -7.68 -23.65
N ALA A 249 -1.92 -7.80 -24.72
CA ALA A 249 -0.49 -7.51 -24.68
C ALA A 249 -0.21 -6.04 -24.32
N GLY A 250 0.78 -5.81 -23.47
CA GLY A 250 1.08 -4.53 -22.86
C GLY A 250 0.14 -4.14 -21.70
N SER A 251 -0.90 -4.93 -21.37
CA SER A 251 -1.89 -4.54 -20.36
C SER A 251 -1.36 -4.57 -18.93
N VAL A 252 -0.32 -5.35 -18.64
CA VAL A 252 0.39 -5.32 -17.34
C VAL A 252 1.16 -3.99 -17.21
N ALA A 253 2.01 -3.65 -18.19
CA ALA A 253 2.76 -2.40 -18.19
C ALA A 253 1.85 -1.14 -18.19
N LYS A 254 0.76 -1.16 -18.98
CA LYS A 254 -0.29 -0.13 -19.03
C LYS A 254 -0.95 0.07 -17.67
N ALA A 255 -1.27 -1.01 -16.95
CA ALA A 255 -1.83 -0.94 -15.60
C ALA A 255 -0.81 -0.56 -14.52
N SER A 256 0.47 -0.89 -14.71
CA SER A 256 1.57 -0.47 -13.83
C SER A 256 1.74 1.05 -13.87
N LYS A 257 1.89 1.63 -15.07
CA LYS A 257 1.99 3.08 -15.30
C LYS A 257 0.78 3.84 -14.74
N LEU A 258 -0.44 3.32 -14.95
CA LEU A 258 -1.67 3.89 -14.39
C LEU A 258 -1.67 3.87 -12.84
N ARG A 259 -1.22 2.76 -12.23
CA ARG A 259 -1.12 2.62 -10.76
C ARG A 259 -0.03 3.54 -10.18
N GLU A 260 1.07 3.76 -10.90
CA GLU A 260 2.08 4.73 -10.49
C GLU A 260 1.53 6.16 -10.52
N ALA A 261 0.88 6.58 -11.61
CA ALA A 261 0.24 7.90 -11.71
C ALA A 261 -0.77 8.15 -10.57
N TYR A 262 -1.59 7.15 -10.23
CA TYR A 262 -2.51 7.23 -9.09
C TYR A 262 -1.75 7.39 -7.75
N ARG A 263 -0.73 6.56 -7.49
CA ARG A 263 0.14 6.67 -6.28
C ARG A 263 0.92 7.99 -6.21
N ARG A 264 1.22 8.62 -7.33
CA ARG A 264 1.83 9.96 -7.36
C ARG A 264 0.84 11.01 -6.88
N CYS A 265 -0.35 11.02 -7.48
CA CYS A 265 -1.42 11.95 -7.13
C CYS A 265 -1.85 11.78 -5.66
N ASP A 266 -2.07 10.55 -5.18
CA ASP A 266 -2.34 10.23 -3.77
C ASP A 266 -1.28 10.77 -2.80
N ARG A 267 0.02 10.63 -3.12
CA ARG A 267 1.10 11.23 -2.31
C ARG A 267 1.12 12.75 -2.37
N LEU A 268 0.58 13.39 -3.42
CA LEU A 268 0.37 14.85 -3.46
C LEU A 268 -0.87 15.26 -2.64
N THR A 269 -1.97 14.51 -2.73
CA THR A 269 -3.17 14.64 -1.91
C THR A 269 -2.81 14.64 -0.42
N GLN A 270 -2.13 13.59 0.05
CA GLN A 270 -1.66 13.46 1.43
C GLN A 270 -0.75 14.61 1.86
N LYS A 271 0.18 15.05 1.00
CA LYS A 271 1.06 16.22 1.29
C LYS A 271 0.32 17.54 1.40
N ARG A 272 -0.80 17.71 0.66
CA ARG A 272 -1.67 18.88 0.76
C ARG A 272 -2.51 18.81 2.04
N ALA A 273 -3.17 17.68 2.32
CA ALA A 273 -3.95 17.47 3.54
C ALA A 273 -3.13 17.71 4.82
N VAL A 274 -1.92 17.12 4.91
CA VAL A 274 -1.01 17.34 6.05
C VAL A 274 -0.59 18.81 6.17
N TRP A 275 -0.33 19.52 5.07
CA TRP A 275 0.02 20.94 5.14
C TRP A 275 -1.17 21.80 5.57
N LEU A 276 -2.38 21.53 5.06
CA LEU A 276 -3.60 22.25 5.44
C LEU A 276 -3.94 22.04 6.92
N SER A 277 -3.89 20.80 7.41
CA SER A 277 -4.07 20.47 8.82
C SER A 277 -3.04 21.20 9.71
N ASN A 278 -1.75 21.15 9.36
CA ASN A 278 -0.68 21.84 10.08
C ASN A 278 -0.77 23.38 10.05
N ASN A 279 -1.55 23.97 9.14
CA ASN A 279 -1.79 25.42 9.04
C ASN A 279 -3.21 25.82 9.53
N THR A 280 -3.83 24.94 10.32
CA THR A 280 -5.15 25.13 10.96
C THR A 280 -6.26 25.52 9.98
N TYR A 281 -6.28 24.89 8.80
CA TYR A 281 -7.40 25.02 7.87
C TYR A 281 -8.57 24.13 8.30
N PRO A 282 -9.82 24.65 8.35
CA PRO A 282 -11.00 23.85 8.70
C PRO A 282 -11.19 22.61 7.82
N ASP A 283 -11.85 21.58 8.35
CA ASP A 283 -11.99 20.28 7.67
C ASP A 283 -12.73 20.39 6.31
N ARG A 284 -13.69 21.32 6.20
CA ARG A 284 -14.34 21.69 4.92
C ARG A 284 -13.31 22.06 3.83
N VAL A 285 -12.23 22.74 4.20
CA VAL A 285 -11.14 23.14 3.30
C VAL A 285 -10.17 22.00 3.04
N GLN A 286 -9.87 21.18 4.08
CA GLN A 286 -9.05 19.98 3.92
C GLN A 286 -9.70 18.97 2.94
N ALA A 287 -11.04 18.92 2.87
CA ALA A 287 -11.79 18.09 1.94
C ALA A 287 -11.60 18.44 0.44
N LEU A 288 -11.09 19.64 0.10
CA LEU A 288 -10.62 19.93 -1.27
C LEU A 288 -9.40 19.09 -1.68
N ALA A 289 -8.71 18.49 -0.70
CA ALA A 289 -7.55 17.64 -0.86
C ALA A 289 -7.65 16.32 -0.06
N SER A 290 -8.87 15.81 0.14
CA SER A 290 -9.15 14.50 0.76
C SER A 290 -8.74 13.32 -0.12
N GLU A 291 -9.04 13.40 -1.43
CA GLU A 291 -8.87 12.27 -2.36
C GLU A 291 -8.12 12.63 -3.68
N PRO A 292 -7.49 11.64 -4.36
CA PRO A 292 -6.74 11.85 -5.60
C PRO A 292 -7.61 12.40 -6.75
N GLU A 293 -8.89 12.04 -6.76
CA GLU A 293 -9.91 12.53 -7.68
C GLU A 293 -10.04 14.06 -7.62
N CYS A 294 -9.98 14.67 -6.44
CA CYS A 294 -9.99 16.14 -6.31
C CYS A 294 -8.72 16.80 -6.88
N THR A 295 -7.58 16.10 -6.82
CA THR A 295 -6.25 16.74 -6.71
C THR A 295 -5.19 16.27 -7.70
N SER A 296 -5.51 15.35 -8.62
CA SER A 296 -4.58 14.78 -9.62
C SER A 296 -3.90 15.84 -10.50
N ASP A 297 -2.71 16.25 -10.05
CA ASP A 297 -1.87 17.33 -10.58
C ASP A 297 -0.39 16.85 -10.71
N ASP A 298 -0.09 15.56 -10.53
CA ASP A 298 1.28 14.98 -10.43
C ASP A 298 1.52 13.81 -11.41
N GLU A 299 0.90 13.88 -12.58
CA GLU A 299 1.04 12.87 -13.64
C GLU A 299 2.27 13.17 -14.51
N ARG A 300 2.97 12.14 -15.02
CA ARG A 300 4.22 12.35 -15.76
C ARG A 300 3.93 12.82 -17.19
N LYS A 301 4.69 13.79 -17.70
CA LYS A 301 4.60 14.20 -19.11
C LYS A 301 4.86 13.01 -20.06
N PRO A 302 4.15 12.90 -21.21
CA PRO A 302 4.44 11.88 -22.21
C PRO A 302 5.73 12.17 -22.99
N VAL A 303 6.14 13.45 -23.06
CA VAL A 303 7.36 13.91 -23.72
C VAL A 303 8.02 14.99 -22.84
N GLY A 304 9.34 14.89 -22.67
CA GLY A 304 10.14 15.83 -21.87
C GLY A 304 10.21 15.51 -20.37
N ILE A 305 10.90 16.37 -19.63
CA ILE A 305 11.13 16.27 -18.17
C ILE A 305 10.02 17.02 -17.42
N GLY A 306 9.70 16.58 -16.20
CA GLY A 306 8.70 17.20 -15.35
C GLY A 306 7.31 16.55 -15.41
N PHE A 307 6.39 17.19 -14.71
CA PHE A 307 5.04 16.69 -14.47
C PHE A 307 3.98 17.58 -15.10
N GLN A 308 2.82 17.00 -15.35
CA GLN A 308 1.70 17.61 -16.05
C GLN A 308 0.47 17.61 -15.14
N ILE A 309 -0.11 18.80 -15.00
CA ILE A 309 -1.43 19.02 -14.43
C ILE A 309 -2.43 18.81 -15.56
N PHE A 310 -3.26 17.78 -15.46
CA PHE A 310 -4.39 17.61 -16.36
C PHE A 310 -5.58 18.46 -15.89
N PRO A 311 -6.30 19.13 -16.81
CA PRO A 311 -7.57 19.78 -16.47
C PRO A 311 -8.58 18.75 -15.96
N LYS A 312 -9.32 19.14 -14.93
CA LYS A 312 -10.33 18.29 -14.28
C LYS A 312 -11.71 18.68 -14.81
N THR A 313 -12.38 17.73 -15.47
CA THR A 313 -13.77 17.90 -15.94
C THR A 313 -14.65 18.41 -14.79
N GLY A 314 -15.19 19.61 -14.94
CA GLY A 314 -16.10 20.20 -13.96
C GLY A 314 -15.47 20.80 -12.69
N ARG A 315 -14.15 20.80 -12.49
CA ARG A 315 -13.53 21.42 -11.30
C ARG A 315 -13.57 22.94 -11.39
N ASN A 316 -13.90 23.58 -10.27
CA ASN A 316 -13.93 25.04 -10.14
C ASN A 316 -12.54 25.67 -10.39
N SER A 317 -12.50 26.83 -11.04
CA SER A 317 -11.28 27.61 -11.25
C SER A 317 -10.71 28.14 -9.92
N ASN A 318 -11.57 28.52 -8.97
CA ASN A 318 -11.18 28.98 -7.63
C ASN A 318 -10.44 27.88 -6.86
N VAL A 319 -10.92 26.64 -6.94
CA VAL A 319 -10.27 25.47 -6.31
C VAL A 319 -8.94 25.16 -7.00
N THR A 320 -8.84 25.34 -8.31
CA THR A 320 -7.55 25.24 -9.03
C THR A 320 -6.56 26.30 -8.53
N ARG A 321 -6.96 27.58 -8.43
CA ARG A 321 -6.17 28.69 -7.87
C ARG A 321 -5.73 28.43 -6.43
N PHE A 322 -6.67 28.03 -5.56
CA PHE A 322 -6.41 27.64 -4.18
C PHE A 322 -5.35 26.55 -4.05
N LEU A 323 -5.44 25.48 -4.86
CA LEU A 323 -4.47 24.38 -4.85
C LEU A 323 -3.08 24.78 -5.37
N ARG A 324 -2.99 25.71 -6.33
CA ARG A 324 -1.71 26.28 -6.83
C ARG A 324 -1.02 27.13 -5.77
N LEU A 325 -1.78 27.99 -5.09
CA LEU A 325 -1.27 28.84 -4.00
C LEU A 325 -0.85 27.99 -2.80
N THR A 326 -1.67 27.01 -2.40
CA THR A 326 -1.37 26.02 -1.35
C THR A 326 -0.06 25.29 -1.62
N ASP A 327 0.16 24.81 -2.84
CA ASP A 327 1.42 24.17 -3.22
C ASP A 327 2.62 25.11 -3.22
N SER A 328 2.42 26.38 -3.62
CA SER A 328 3.48 27.38 -3.65
C SER A 328 3.93 27.75 -2.23
N ALA A 329 2.98 27.98 -1.31
CA ALA A 329 3.26 28.19 0.10
C ALA A 329 3.91 26.95 0.75
N ARG A 330 3.45 25.73 0.43
CA ARG A 330 4.04 24.48 0.92
C ARG A 330 5.49 24.27 0.42
N ILE A 331 5.79 24.63 -0.83
CA ILE A 331 7.16 24.53 -1.38
C ILE A 331 8.06 25.61 -0.76
N ASN A 332 7.63 26.87 -0.72
CA ASN A 332 8.42 27.99 -0.22
C ASN A 332 8.63 27.94 1.30
N GLY A 333 7.64 27.44 2.05
CA GLY A 333 7.70 27.27 3.50
C GLY A 333 8.40 25.99 3.98
N THR A 334 8.98 25.18 3.08
CA THR A 334 9.80 24.03 3.48
C THR A 334 11.18 24.53 3.93
N PRO A 335 11.59 24.32 5.21
CA PRO A 335 12.81 24.95 5.74
C PRO A 335 14.08 24.40 5.09
N ILE A 336 14.94 25.32 4.63
CA ILE A 336 16.23 25.04 3.96
C ILE A 336 17.22 24.34 4.93
N PHE A 337 17.04 24.48 6.24
CA PHE A 337 18.01 24.14 7.29
C PHE A 337 18.14 22.65 7.65
N ARG A 338 17.68 21.71 6.82
CA ARG A 338 18.10 20.30 6.91
C ARG A 338 18.98 19.97 5.71
N HIS A 339 20.14 19.36 5.96
CA HIS A 339 21.09 18.89 4.93
C HIS A 339 20.56 17.74 4.05
N GLN A 340 19.25 17.57 3.93
CA GLN A 340 18.66 16.80 2.84
C GLN A 340 19.00 17.50 1.53
N ARG A 341 19.91 16.90 0.74
CA ARG A 341 20.06 17.17 -0.69
C ARG A 341 18.84 16.64 -1.48
N GLY A 342 17.64 16.94 -1.01
CA GLY A 342 16.41 16.69 -1.74
C GLY A 342 16.40 17.59 -2.98
N ALA A 343 16.32 16.98 -4.16
CA ALA A 343 16.12 17.75 -5.38
C ALA A 343 14.88 18.64 -5.23
N LYS A 344 14.97 19.90 -5.68
CA LYS A 344 13.78 20.77 -5.76
C LYS A 344 12.69 20.02 -6.52
N PRO A 345 11.43 19.97 -6.04
CA PRO A 345 10.36 19.26 -6.73
C PRO A 345 10.30 19.69 -8.20
N GLU A 346 10.33 18.71 -9.12
CA GLU A 346 10.28 19.00 -10.55
C GLU A 346 9.05 19.87 -10.89
N PRO A 347 9.19 20.85 -11.80
CA PRO A 347 8.10 21.75 -12.13
C PRO A 347 6.91 20.97 -12.71
N ARG A 348 5.76 21.15 -12.08
CA ARG A 348 4.46 20.77 -12.63
C ARG A 348 3.98 21.90 -13.53
N LYS A 349 3.80 21.62 -14.82
CA LYS A 349 3.21 22.56 -15.80
C LYS A 349 1.80 22.09 -16.14
N GLU A 350 0.95 23.01 -16.57
CA GLU A 350 -0.39 22.65 -17.04
C GLU A 350 -0.32 21.92 -18.40
N HIS A 351 -1.29 21.07 -18.66
CA HIS A 351 -1.32 20.28 -19.90
C HIS A 351 -1.62 21.19 -21.09
N ASP A 352 -0.76 21.12 -22.10
CA ASP A 352 -0.66 22.09 -23.19
C ASP A 352 -1.94 22.11 -24.08
N ASN A 353 -2.75 21.05 -24.02
CA ASN A 353 -4.14 21.01 -24.49
C ASN A 353 -5.12 21.07 -23.28
N PRO A 354 -6.01 22.09 -23.17
CA PRO A 354 -6.92 22.28 -22.05
C PRO A 354 -8.16 21.35 -22.04
N ILE A 355 -8.32 20.49 -23.05
CA ILE A 355 -9.42 19.50 -23.15
C ILE A 355 -8.91 18.09 -22.80
N ALA A 356 -7.60 17.91 -22.58
CA ALA A 356 -6.99 16.61 -22.31
C ALA A 356 -7.43 16.02 -20.98
N LYS A 357 -8.04 14.82 -21.02
CA LYS A 357 -8.54 14.14 -19.82
C LYS A 357 -7.44 13.29 -19.17
N SER A 358 -7.27 13.44 -17.86
CA SER A 358 -6.41 12.58 -17.04
C SER A 358 -6.81 11.09 -17.19
N PRO A 359 -5.87 10.17 -17.46
CA PRO A 359 -6.15 8.74 -17.61
C PRO A 359 -6.63 8.06 -16.32
N ILE A 360 -6.34 8.65 -15.14
CA ILE A 360 -6.81 8.18 -13.83
C ILE A 360 -8.09 8.88 -13.36
N SER A 361 -8.39 10.09 -13.80
CA SER A 361 -9.57 10.87 -13.38
C SER A 361 -10.88 10.43 -14.05
N ARG A 362 -11.27 9.17 -13.91
CA ARG A 362 -12.41 8.56 -14.61
C ARG A 362 -13.77 8.74 -13.95
N ARG A 363 -13.80 9.14 -12.68
CA ARG A 363 -15.00 9.37 -11.86
C ARG A 363 -14.99 10.79 -11.29
N LEU A 364 -16.16 11.27 -10.89
CA LEU A 364 -16.25 12.48 -10.06
C LEU A 364 -15.72 12.18 -8.65
N PRO A 365 -15.13 13.17 -7.96
CA PRO A 365 -14.87 13.05 -6.52
C PRO A 365 -16.19 12.93 -5.75
N LEU A 366 -16.18 12.18 -4.64
CA LEU A 366 -17.33 11.96 -3.76
C LEU A 366 -17.09 12.52 -2.35
N GLY A 367 -15.83 12.65 -1.93
CA GLY A 367 -15.42 13.17 -0.63
C GLY A 367 -15.07 14.66 -0.66
N CYS A 368 -15.72 15.43 -1.55
CA CYS A 368 -15.39 16.82 -1.82
C CYS A 368 -16.50 17.82 -1.37
N PRO A 369 -16.12 19.06 -1.06
CA PRO A 369 -17.04 20.20 -0.98
C PRO A 369 -17.85 20.42 -2.27
N LEU A 370 -19.03 21.02 -2.15
CA LEU A 370 -19.91 21.34 -3.29
C LEU A 370 -19.24 22.35 -4.24
N ASP A 371 -18.48 23.31 -3.69
CA ASP A 371 -17.69 24.29 -4.44
C ASP A 371 -16.42 23.71 -5.09
N TRP A 372 -16.16 22.41 -4.96
CA TRP A 372 -15.20 21.72 -5.84
C TRP A 372 -15.63 21.81 -7.31
N PHE A 373 -16.94 21.82 -7.58
CA PHE A 373 -17.47 21.91 -8.93
C PHE A 373 -17.58 23.37 -9.42
N ALA A 374 -17.48 23.57 -10.74
CA ALA A 374 -17.98 24.80 -11.37
C ALA A 374 -19.52 24.78 -11.36
N PRO A 375 -20.22 25.86 -10.96
CA PRO A 375 -21.69 25.88 -10.86
C PRO A 375 -22.39 25.44 -12.15
N GLU A 376 -21.91 25.92 -13.30
CA GLU A 376 -22.47 25.62 -14.63
C GLU A 376 -22.37 24.12 -14.95
N TYR A 377 -21.26 23.50 -14.55
CA TYR A 377 -21.06 22.05 -14.69
C TYR A 377 -21.95 21.27 -13.72
N PHE A 378 -21.98 21.63 -12.44
CA PHE A 378 -22.80 20.95 -11.44
C PHE A 378 -24.29 21.00 -11.81
N ASN A 379 -24.77 22.18 -12.23
CA ASN A 379 -26.16 22.38 -12.61
C ASN A 379 -26.56 21.65 -13.90
N SER A 380 -25.58 21.21 -14.72
CA SER A 380 -25.80 20.33 -15.88
C SER A 380 -25.88 18.83 -15.51
N LEU A 381 -25.53 18.45 -14.28
CA LEU A 381 -25.63 17.06 -13.83
C LEU A 381 -27.08 16.65 -13.58
N ASN A 382 -27.38 15.36 -13.79
CA ASN A 382 -28.71 14.81 -13.51
C ASN A 382 -29.03 14.88 -12.00
N VAL A 383 -30.33 14.77 -11.67
CA VAL A 383 -30.84 14.85 -10.29
C VAL A 383 -30.07 13.92 -9.34
N MET A 384 -29.86 12.65 -9.76
CA MET A 384 -29.19 11.64 -8.95
C MET A 384 -27.73 12.00 -8.62
N TYR A 385 -26.97 12.53 -9.58
CA TYR A 385 -25.61 12.99 -9.32
C TYR A 385 -25.59 14.23 -8.43
N ARG A 386 -26.51 15.20 -8.61
CA ARG A 386 -26.61 16.37 -7.72
C ARG A 386 -27.02 16.00 -6.29
N ALA A 387 -27.82 14.95 -6.12
CA ALA A 387 -28.31 14.49 -4.81
C ALA A 387 -27.18 14.03 -3.87
N TYR A 388 -26.11 13.43 -4.39
CA TYR A 388 -24.95 13.01 -3.58
C TYR A 388 -24.22 14.17 -2.86
N TYR A 389 -24.50 15.44 -3.20
CA TYR A 389 -23.82 16.62 -2.65
C TYR A 389 -24.76 17.59 -1.92
N ILE A 390 -25.98 17.17 -1.55
CA ILE A 390 -26.93 18.00 -0.76
C ILE A 390 -26.31 18.45 0.57
N ASP A 391 -25.68 17.49 1.26
CA ASP A 391 -24.98 17.67 2.55
C ASP A 391 -23.50 18.05 2.39
N ALA A 392 -23.00 18.22 1.15
CA ALA A 392 -21.61 18.58 0.93
C ALA A 392 -21.34 20.03 1.43
N PRO A 393 -20.22 20.26 2.15
CA PRO A 393 -19.90 21.57 2.70
C PRO A 393 -19.49 22.56 1.60
N ILE A 394 -19.43 23.85 1.96
CA ILE A 394 -18.73 24.88 1.17
C ILE A 394 -17.37 25.11 1.81
N ALA A 395 -16.29 25.12 1.02
CA ALA A 395 -14.93 25.28 1.49
C ALA A 395 -14.37 26.69 1.28
N LEU A 396 -14.52 27.25 0.07
CA LEU A 396 -13.94 28.53 -0.33
C LEU A 396 -15.00 29.64 -0.43
N PRO A 397 -14.60 30.91 -0.26
CA PRO A 397 -15.45 32.04 -0.63
C PRO A 397 -15.43 32.25 -2.16
N LEU A 398 -16.18 33.25 -2.66
CA LEU A 398 -16.22 33.57 -4.08
C LEU A 398 -14.88 34.09 -4.62
N ALA A 399 -14.70 34.06 -5.94
CA ALA A 399 -13.44 34.40 -6.61
C ALA A 399 -12.82 35.75 -6.20
N GLY A 400 -13.66 36.78 -6.00
CA GLY A 400 -13.25 38.12 -5.58
C GLY A 400 -13.01 38.29 -4.08
N ASP A 401 -13.54 37.39 -3.24
CA ASP A 401 -13.25 37.31 -1.80
C ASP A 401 -11.96 36.48 -1.53
N LEU A 402 -11.49 35.71 -2.52
CA LEU A 402 -10.28 34.90 -2.44
C LEU A 402 -9.06 35.71 -2.92
N SER A 403 -8.21 36.16 -2.00
CA SER A 403 -6.92 36.80 -2.31
C SER A 403 -5.90 35.82 -2.90
N ASP A 404 -4.92 36.30 -3.67
CA ASP A 404 -3.74 35.51 -4.05
C ASP A 404 -2.71 35.40 -2.91
N ASN A 405 -2.82 36.24 -1.87
CA ASN A 405 -1.98 36.15 -0.69
C ASN A 405 -2.60 35.20 0.36
N ILE A 406 -1.97 34.05 0.55
CA ILE A 406 -2.34 33.05 1.58
C ILE A 406 -2.35 33.64 3.01
N GLY A 407 -1.57 34.69 3.30
CA GLY A 407 -1.58 35.35 4.60
C GLY A 407 -2.91 36.05 4.93
N GLU A 408 -3.65 36.52 3.91
CA GLU A 408 -4.93 37.22 4.05
C GLU A 408 -6.11 36.25 4.25
N TRP A 409 -5.93 34.96 3.93
CA TRP A 409 -6.99 33.95 4.07
C TRP A 409 -7.44 33.72 5.53
N LYS A 410 -6.71 34.25 6.52
CA LYS A 410 -7.17 34.37 7.91
C LYS A 410 -8.57 34.97 8.03
N ALA A 411 -8.92 35.93 7.17
CA ALA A 411 -10.22 36.61 7.15
C ALA A 411 -11.44 35.71 6.83
N TRP A 412 -11.22 34.45 6.44
CA TRP A 412 -12.27 33.45 6.21
C TRP A 412 -11.93 32.03 6.71
N LYS A 413 -10.65 31.66 6.81
CA LYS A 413 -10.23 30.33 7.28
C LYS A 413 -10.38 30.18 8.81
N ASP A 414 -10.18 31.27 9.56
CA ASP A 414 -10.22 31.25 11.03
C ASP A 414 -11.64 31.55 11.58
N LEU A 415 -12.64 31.65 10.69
CA LEU A 415 -14.07 31.74 11.04
C LEU A 415 -14.67 30.36 11.35
N SER A 416 -15.63 30.32 12.27
CA SER A 416 -16.49 29.14 12.47
C SER A 416 -17.25 28.81 11.20
N ASP A 417 -17.70 27.55 11.06
CA ASP A 417 -18.49 27.13 9.89
C ASP A 417 -19.79 27.96 9.75
N ALA A 418 -20.42 28.33 10.87
CA ALA A 418 -21.62 29.16 10.87
C ALA A 418 -21.34 30.59 10.37
N ASP A 419 -20.30 31.25 10.89
CA ASP A 419 -19.91 32.62 10.47
C ASP A 419 -19.44 32.64 9.01
N PHE A 420 -18.70 31.61 8.61
CA PHE A 420 -18.24 31.44 7.23
C PHE A 420 -19.41 31.25 6.27
N MET A 421 -20.39 30.40 6.60
CA MET A 421 -21.59 30.21 5.79
C MET A 421 -22.43 31.49 5.73
N ALA A 422 -22.63 32.18 6.85
CA ALA A 422 -23.38 33.45 6.88
C ALA A 422 -22.74 34.55 6.03
N ARG A 423 -21.41 34.69 6.06
CA ARG A 423 -20.68 35.78 5.39
C ARG A 423 -20.32 35.50 3.93
N TYR A 424 -19.96 34.26 3.61
CA TYR A 424 -19.47 33.85 2.29
C TYR A 424 -20.24 32.64 1.73
N GLY A 425 -20.31 31.54 2.50
CA GLY A 425 -20.72 30.23 1.98
C GLY A 425 -22.15 30.17 1.44
N ASN A 426 -23.09 30.93 1.99
CA ASN A 426 -24.47 31.03 1.47
C ASN A 426 -24.52 31.63 0.06
N LYS A 427 -23.65 32.62 -0.25
CA LYS A 427 -23.56 33.21 -1.60
C LYS A 427 -23.01 32.20 -2.62
N VAL A 428 -22.10 31.33 -2.19
CA VAL A 428 -21.56 30.23 -3.00
C VAL A 428 -22.62 29.15 -3.19
N LYS A 429 -23.26 28.66 -2.11
CA LYS A 429 -24.30 27.61 -2.16
C LYS A 429 -25.49 28.01 -3.05
N ALA A 430 -25.84 29.30 -3.09
CA ALA A 430 -26.88 29.84 -3.97
C ALA A 430 -26.59 29.73 -5.49
N GLN A 431 -25.36 29.37 -5.90
CA GLN A 431 -25.02 29.10 -7.31
C GLN A 431 -25.37 27.67 -7.75
N TYR A 432 -25.70 26.77 -6.82
CA TYR A 432 -25.89 25.35 -7.07
C TYR A 432 -27.37 24.96 -6.94
N ASN A 433 -27.93 24.43 -8.01
CA ASN A 433 -29.28 23.88 -8.05
C ASN A 433 -29.26 22.51 -7.36
N LEU A 434 -29.47 22.48 -6.03
CA LEU A 434 -29.63 21.21 -5.31
C LEU A 434 -31.03 20.60 -5.58
N PRO A 435 -31.15 19.26 -5.69
CA PRO A 435 -32.45 18.61 -5.87
C PRO A 435 -33.43 18.85 -4.72
N THR A 436 -34.69 19.00 -5.07
CA THR A 436 -35.81 18.89 -4.13
C THR A 436 -36.15 17.42 -3.86
N GLU A 437 -36.79 17.15 -2.71
CA GLU A 437 -37.28 15.81 -2.36
C GLU A 437 -38.23 15.23 -3.43
N VAL A 438 -39.04 16.09 -4.06
CA VAL A 438 -39.97 15.73 -5.14
C VAL A 438 -39.23 15.30 -6.40
N GLU A 439 -38.16 16.00 -6.80
CA GLU A 439 -37.32 15.59 -7.95
C GLU A 439 -36.63 14.25 -7.69
N MET A 440 -36.19 13.98 -6.45
CA MET A 440 -35.55 12.71 -6.09
C MET A 440 -36.55 11.55 -6.13
N ALA A 441 -37.71 11.69 -5.48
CA ALA A 441 -38.77 10.68 -5.48
C ALA A 441 -39.26 10.36 -6.90
N ALA A 442 -39.41 11.37 -7.77
CA ALA A 442 -39.80 11.20 -9.17
C ALA A 442 -38.75 10.53 -10.07
N MET A 443 -37.54 10.27 -9.54
CA MET A 443 -36.45 9.54 -10.21
C MET A 443 -36.29 8.11 -9.67
N GLU A 444 -36.58 7.86 -8.39
CA GLU A 444 -36.60 6.49 -7.82
C GLU A 444 -37.66 5.61 -8.50
N ASP A 445 -38.83 6.17 -8.80
CA ASP A 445 -39.94 5.49 -9.49
C ASP A 445 -39.63 5.11 -10.96
N ARG A 446 -38.62 5.72 -11.58
CA ARG A 446 -38.30 5.53 -13.01
C ARG A 446 -37.42 4.32 -13.33
N GLY A 447 -37.01 3.55 -12.33
CA GLY A 447 -36.21 2.35 -12.48
C GLY A 447 -34.70 2.63 -12.58
N ASN A 448 -33.94 2.08 -11.64
CA ASN A 448 -32.52 2.36 -11.38
C ASN A 448 -31.59 2.10 -12.59
N PRO A 449 -30.99 3.14 -13.21
CA PRO A 449 -29.74 2.99 -13.93
C PRO A 449 -28.59 3.01 -12.90
N GLU A 450 -28.17 1.82 -12.44
CA GLU A 450 -27.01 1.65 -11.57
C GLU A 450 -25.86 2.57 -12.01
N PRO A 451 -25.33 3.48 -11.15
CA PRO A 451 -24.23 4.36 -11.52
C PRO A 451 -23.05 3.47 -11.89
N SER A 452 -22.70 3.45 -13.18
CA SER A 452 -22.07 2.27 -13.79
C SER A 452 -20.74 1.91 -13.12
N SER A 453 -20.79 0.95 -12.21
CA SER A 453 -19.65 0.26 -11.63
C SER A 453 -19.05 -0.63 -12.70
N SER A 454 -18.38 0.00 -13.68
CA SER A 454 -17.95 -0.64 -14.92
C SER A 454 -17.03 -1.82 -14.60
N SER A 455 -17.59 -3.03 -14.69
CA SER A 455 -16.95 -4.30 -14.33
C SER A 455 -15.93 -4.77 -15.37
N GLY A 456 -15.25 -3.82 -16.03
CA GLY A 456 -13.92 -4.06 -16.56
C GLY A 456 -13.04 -4.56 -15.42
N ALA A 457 -12.50 -5.77 -15.57
CA ALA A 457 -11.87 -6.53 -14.49
C ALA A 457 -10.53 -5.93 -14.01
N GLY A 458 -10.61 -4.81 -13.28
CA GLY A 458 -9.52 -4.23 -12.52
C GLY A 458 -9.29 -5.04 -11.25
N THR A 459 -8.36 -5.99 -11.29
CA THR A 459 -8.00 -6.85 -10.15
C THR A 459 -7.76 -6.04 -8.88
N SER A 460 -8.37 -6.46 -7.77
CA SER A 460 -8.32 -5.78 -6.46
C SER A 460 -6.92 -5.25 -6.13
N ALA A 461 -6.82 -3.92 -6.02
CA ALA A 461 -5.66 -3.27 -5.43
C ALA A 461 -5.91 -3.14 -3.92
N ASN A 462 -5.67 -4.21 -3.16
CA ASN A 462 -5.78 -4.19 -1.70
C ASN A 462 -4.98 -2.98 -1.12
N PRO A 463 -5.62 -2.04 -0.41
CA PRO A 463 -4.94 -0.86 0.16
C PRO A 463 -4.29 -1.16 1.52
N SER A 464 -3.92 -2.42 1.79
CA SER A 464 -3.58 -2.94 3.13
C SER A 464 -2.15 -2.67 3.62
N ASP A 465 -1.33 -1.96 2.84
CA ASP A 465 0.09 -1.69 3.14
C ASP A 465 0.44 -0.19 3.22
N ALA A 466 -0.57 0.67 3.44
CA ALA A 466 -0.43 2.12 3.60
C ALA A 466 -0.66 2.63 5.04
N GLN A 467 -0.51 1.78 6.06
CA GLN A 467 -0.58 2.18 7.48
C GLN A 467 0.60 1.65 8.29
N GLY A 468 1.71 2.39 8.27
CA GLY A 468 2.80 2.30 9.25
C GLY A 468 2.82 3.57 10.11
N ARG A 469 1.91 3.68 11.09
CA ARG A 469 1.92 4.80 12.05
C ARG A 469 3.00 4.57 13.11
N GLY A 470 4.20 5.10 12.86
CA GLY A 470 5.30 5.15 13.83
C GLY A 470 5.62 6.59 14.22
N LEU A 471 4.89 7.16 15.19
CA LEU A 471 5.28 8.41 15.84
C LEU A 471 6.27 8.10 16.96
N SER A 472 7.57 8.17 16.66
CA SER A 472 8.64 8.17 17.66
C SER A 472 9.36 9.51 17.66
N GLY A 473 9.04 10.35 18.64
CA GLY A 473 9.84 11.53 18.97
C GLY A 473 11.14 11.09 19.65
N GLY A 474 12.22 10.97 18.88
CA GLY A 474 13.55 10.74 19.42
C GLY A 474 14.26 12.06 19.68
N GLU A 475 14.20 12.56 20.91
CA GLU A 475 15.01 13.70 21.35
C GLU A 475 16.49 13.30 21.36
N SER A 476 17.33 14.09 20.70
CA SER A 476 18.78 13.88 20.64
C SER A 476 19.51 15.15 21.09
N SER A 477 19.77 15.22 22.40
CA SER A 477 20.40 16.39 23.03
C SER A 477 21.31 16.00 24.19
N SER A 478 22.57 15.69 23.89
CA SER A 478 23.71 16.04 24.76
C SER A 478 25.03 15.90 24.00
N THR A 479 25.81 16.99 23.96
CA THR A 479 27.20 17.01 23.50
C THR A 479 28.04 17.80 24.49
N ALA A 480 28.84 17.10 25.31
CA ALA A 480 29.97 17.63 26.08
C ALA A 480 30.63 16.47 26.85
N GLY A 481 31.94 16.54 27.11
CA GLY A 481 32.62 15.54 27.96
C GLY A 481 34.06 15.19 27.56
N LEU A 482 34.90 16.19 27.22
CA LEU A 482 36.33 15.96 27.05
C LEU A 482 37.05 15.96 28.40
N SER A 483 37.34 14.78 28.92
CA SER A 483 38.41 14.53 29.89
C SER A 483 38.95 13.11 29.69
N GLY A 484 40.23 12.81 29.93
CA GLY A 484 41.28 13.74 30.37
C GLY A 484 42.19 13.09 31.40
N GLN A 485 42.77 11.93 31.07
CA GLN A 485 43.72 11.27 31.96
C GLN A 485 44.77 10.49 31.15
N MET A 486 45.98 11.05 31.08
CA MET A 486 47.18 10.27 30.79
C MET A 486 47.65 9.63 32.10
N MET A 487 48.40 8.53 32.02
CA MET A 487 49.32 8.14 33.07
C MET A 487 50.55 7.47 32.44
N GLU A 488 51.72 7.65 33.04
CA GLU A 488 52.97 7.01 32.62
C GLU A 488 52.88 5.47 32.71
N GLY A 489 53.69 4.66 32.02
CA GLY A 489 54.91 4.95 31.25
C GLY A 489 56.05 4.08 31.78
N ILE A 490 56.74 3.33 30.90
CA ILE A 490 57.86 2.45 31.23
C ILE A 490 58.91 2.55 30.12
N ASP A 491 60.18 2.57 30.51
CA ASP A 491 61.35 2.85 29.69
C ASP A 491 61.83 1.69 28.79
N GLY A 492 62.75 1.99 27.88
CA GLY A 492 63.60 0.99 27.21
C GLY A 492 64.28 1.49 25.93
N ALA A 493 65.61 1.61 25.96
CA ALA A 493 66.47 1.57 24.76
C ALA A 493 66.64 0.08 24.31
N ASP A 494 67.15 -0.27 23.12
CA ASP A 494 67.88 0.48 22.08
C ASP A 494 67.22 0.38 20.68
#